data_AF-A0A9D5H304-F1
#
_entry.id   AF-A0A9D5H304-F1
#
_cell.length_a   1.000
_cell.length_b   1.000
_cell.length_c   1.000
_cell.angle_alpha   90.00
_cell.angle_beta   90.00
_cell.angle_gamma   90.00
#
_symmetry.space_group_name_H-M   'P 1'
#
loop_
_entity.id
_entity.type
_entity.pdbx_description
1 polymer ?
#
loop_
_entity_poly.entity_id
_entity_poly.type
_entity_poly.pdbx_seq_one_letter_code
_entity_poly.pdbx_strand_id
1 'polypeptide(L)'
;MGVSGLVPIIHKLMVFGDQPVAVMTTVYELVMGGFYGLGVVVYAARVPERWMPGMFDLVGHSHQLFHVLVIAGAYTHYLASVMYLNWREMEGC
;
A
#
# COMPACT_ATOMS: atom_id res chain seq x y z
N MET A 1 -9.21 5.49 8.60
CA MET A 1 -9.59 5.38 7.17
C MET A 1 -8.79 4.31 6.42
N GLY A 2 -7.46 4.22 6.55
CA GLY A 2 -6.69 3.15 5.85
C GLY A 2 -6.75 1.76 6.48
N VAL A 3 -6.67 1.67 7.81
CA VAL A 3 -6.61 0.39 8.55
C VAL A 3 -7.92 -0.41 8.48
N SER A 4 -9.05 0.24 8.20
CA SER A 4 -10.34 -0.44 8.01
C SER A 4 -10.34 -1.42 6.83
N GLY A 5 -9.37 -1.32 5.90
CA GLY A 5 -9.17 -2.30 4.83
C GLY A 5 -8.84 -3.72 5.34
N LEU A 6 -8.40 -3.89 6.58
CA LEU A 6 -8.16 -5.22 7.15
C LEU A 6 -9.44 -6.07 7.23
N VAL A 7 -10.59 -5.45 7.48
CA VAL A 7 -11.88 -6.16 7.61
C VAL A 7 -12.26 -6.88 6.29
N PRO A 8 -12.34 -6.21 5.13
CA PRO A 8 -12.63 -6.89 3.87
C PRO A 8 -11.53 -7.86 3.43
N ILE A 9 -10.25 -7.61 3.75
CA ILE A 9 -9.15 -8.55 3.46
C ILE A 9 -9.32 -9.86 4.23
N ILE A 10 -9.60 -9.77 5.53
CA ILE A 10 -9.85 -10.94 6.37
C ILE A 10 -11.09 -11.68 5.87
N HIS A 11 -12.16 -10.96 5.55
CA HIS A 11 -13.37 -11.56 4.98
C HIS A 11 -13.10 -12.30 3.66
N LYS A 12 -12.37 -11.68 2.73
CA LYS A 12 -11.93 -12.30 1.47
C LYS A 12 -11.17 -13.60 1.71
N LEU A 13 -10.22 -13.62 2.64
CA LEU A 13 -9.45 -14.81 2.96
C LEU A 13 -10.29 -15.91 3.63
N MET A 14 -11.30 -15.56 4.42
CA MET A 14 -12.21 -16.56 5.01
C MET A 14 -13.10 -17.22 3.96
N VAL A 15 -13.55 -16.46 2.95
CA VAL A 15 -14.50 -16.96 1.93
C VAL A 15 -13.77 -17.63 0.75
N PHE A 16 -12.61 -17.12 0.35
CA PHE A 16 -11.88 -17.52 -0.86
C PHE A 16 -10.42 -17.92 -0.59
N GLY A 17 -10.08 -18.33 0.64
CA GLY A 17 -8.69 -18.61 1.03
C GLY A 17 -8.02 -19.76 0.28
N ASP A 18 -8.80 -20.63 -0.35
CA ASP A 18 -8.36 -21.69 -1.25
C ASP A 18 -7.98 -21.18 -2.66
N GLN A 19 -8.46 -19.99 -3.03
CA GLN A 19 -8.19 -19.39 -4.33
C GLN A 19 -6.82 -18.70 -4.33
N PRO A 20 -5.89 -19.07 -5.24
CA PRO A 20 -4.55 -18.48 -5.27
C PRO A 20 -4.58 -16.97 -5.54
N VAL A 21 -5.57 -16.49 -6.30
CA VAL A 21 -5.74 -15.05 -6.56
C VAL A 21 -6.07 -14.28 -5.28
N ALA A 22 -6.89 -14.83 -4.37
CA ALA A 22 -7.23 -14.17 -3.11
C ALA A 22 -6.00 -14.02 -2.20
N VAL A 23 -5.12 -15.02 -2.18
CA VAL A 23 -3.85 -14.96 -1.43
C VAL A 23 -2.90 -13.94 -2.07
N MET A 24 -2.71 -13.99 -3.39
CA MET A 24 -1.80 -13.07 -4.09
C MET A 24 -2.23 -11.61 -3.97
N THR A 25 -3.51 -11.32 -4.17
CA THR A 25 -4.05 -9.96 -3.98
C THR A 25 -3.89 -9.47 -2.54
N THR A 26 -3.98 -10.36 -1.55
CA THR A 26 -3.69 -10.02 -0.15
C THR A 26 -2.24 -9.61 0.06
N VAL A 27 -1.29 -10.29 -0.59
CA VAL A 27 0.13 -9.90 -0.52
C VAL A 27 0.31 -8.47 -1.05
N TYR A 28 -0.29 -8.13 -2.20
CA TYR A 28 -0.25 -6.77 -2.73
C TYR A 28 -0.89 -5.74 -1.78
N GLU A 29 -2.02 -6.06 -1.16
CA GLU A 29 -2.69 -5.20 -0.17
C GLU A 29 -1.84 -4.98 1.09
N LEU A 30 -1.12 -6.01 1.56
CA LEU A 30 -0.18 -5.89 2.68
C LEU A 30 1.03 -5.04 2.31
N VAL A 31 1.57 -5.17 1.10
CA VAL A 31 2.68 -4.33 0.60
C VAL A 31 2.23 -2.87 0.48
N MET A 32 1.03 -2.62 -0.06
CA MET A 32 0.42 -1.28 -0.07
C MET A 32 0.32 -0.71 1.35
N GLY A 33 -0.19 -1.51 2.29
CA GLY A 33 -0.28 -1.13 3.70
C GLY A 33 1.08 -0.81 4.31
N GLY A 34 2.12 -1.56 3.95
CA GLY A 34 3.51 -1.30 4.32
C GLY A 34 4.02 0.04 3.81
N PHE A 35 3.80 0.37 2.53
CA PHE A 35 4.17 1.67 1.97
C PHE A 35 3.45 2.83 2.65
N TYR A 36 2.14 2.71 2.88
CA TYR A 36 1.38 3.75 3.57
C TYR A 36 1.80 3.90 5.03
N GLY A 37 2.02 2.80 5.74
CA GLY A 37 2.50 2.80 7.12
C GLY A 37 3.87 3.46 7.24
N LEU A 38 4.81 3.07 6.39
CA LEU A 38 6.14 3.67 6.34
C LEU A 38 6.07 5.16 5.99
N GLY A 39 5.24 5.53 5.02
CA GLY A 39 5.03 6.93 4.65
C GLY A 39 4.56 7.77 5.82
N VAL A 40 3.55 7.30 6.57
CA VAL A 40 3.05 7.99 7.77
C VAL A 40 4.15 8.13 8.82
N VAL A 41 4.93 7.08 9.07
CA VAL A 41 6.04 7.11 10.03
C VAL A 41 7.11 8.13 9.62
N VAL A 42 7.55 8.10 8.36
CA VAL A 42 8.56 9.03 7.82
C VAL A 42 8.07 10.48 7.92
N TYR A 43 6.83 10.73 7.48
CA TYR A 43 6.20 12.04 7.53
C TYR A 43 6.06 12.58 8.97
N ALA A 44 5.54 11.75 9.89
CA ALA A 44 5.32 12.16 11.27
C ALA A 44 6.63 12.38 12.03
N ALA A 45 7.64 11.54 11.79
CA ALA A 45 8.96 11.66 12.42
C ALA A 45 9.77 12.83 11.88
N ARG A 46 9.41 13.39 10.72
CA ARG A 46 10.14 14.44 9.99
C ARG A 46 11.59 14.03 9.68
N VAL A 47 11.77 12.79 9.26
CA VAL A 47 13.08 12.24 8.89
C VAL A 47 13.19 12.25 7.37
N PRO A 48 14.32 12.68 6.78
CA PRO A 48 15.63 12.94 7.40
C PRO A 48 15.89 14.38 7.87
N GLU A 49 15.02 15.34 7.59
CA GLU A 49 15.28 16.77 7.88
C GLU A 49 15.45 17.08 9.37
N ARG A 50 14.89 16.25 10.26
CA ARG A 50 15.13 16.31 11.70
C ARG A 50 16.57 16.02 12.08
N TRP A 51 17.26 15.15 11.34
CA TRP A 51 18.64 14.73 11.65
C TRP A 51 19.69 15.67 11.07
N MET A 52 19.40 16.28 9.92
CA MET A 52 20.31 17.20 9.23
C MET A 52 19.55 18.48 8.81
N PRO A 53 19.32 19.41 9.75
CA PRO A 53 18.65 20.68 9.46
C PRO A 53 19.40 21.46 8.36
N GLY A 54 18.65 22.03 7.40
CA GLY A 54 19.20 22.81 6.29
C GLY A 54 19.66 21.98 5.08
N MET A 55 19.87 20.67 5.22
CA MET A 55 20.31 19.83 4.10
C MET A 55 19.17 19.42 3.15
N PHE A 56 17.95 19.29 3.66
CA PHE A 56 16.79 18.77 2.92
C PHE A 56 15.73 19.83 2.61
N ASP A 57 16.09 21.12 2.66
CA ASP A 57 15.13 22.22 2.54
C ASP A 57 14.42 22.26 1.17
N LEU A 58 15.08 21.79 0.11
CA LEU A 58 14.52 21.76 -1.25
C LEU A 58 14.12 20.36 -1.73
N VAL A 59 14.95 19.34 -1.49
CA VAL A 59 14.75 17.97 -1.99
C VAL A 59 15.01 16.94 -0.91
N GLY A 60 14.19 15.89 -0.87
CA GLY A 60 14.41 14.71 -0.03
C GLY A 60 13.91 14.83 1.41
N HIS A 61 13.21 15.92 1.77
CA HIS A 61 12.54 16.00 3.08
C HIS A 61 11.38 15.01 3.19
N SER A 62 10.98 14.69 4.42
CA SER A 62 10.00 13.66 4.75
C SER A 62 8.70 13.73 3.95
N HIS A 63 8.19 14.94 3.67
CA HIS A 63 6.96 15.12 2.89
C HIS A 63 7.13 14.70 1.42
N GLN A 64 8.28 14.93 0.79
CA GLN A 64 8.55 14.41 -0.55
C GLN A 64 8.66 12.89 -0.54
N LEU A 65 9.36 12.32 0.44
CA LEU A 65 9.47 10.87 0.61
C LEU A 65 8.10 10.22 0.86
N PHE A 66 7.24 10.89 1.64
CA PHE A 66 5.86 10.49 1.85
C PHE A 66 5.09 10.38 0.52
N HIS A 67 5.18 11.39 -0.35
CA HIS A 67 4.53 11.34 -1.67
C HIS A 67 5.03 10.18 -2.53
N VAL A 68 6.34 9.93 -2.55
CA VAL A 68 6.91 8.77 -3.28
C VAL A 68 6.35 7.45 -2.75
N LEU A 69 6.27 7.28 -1.43
CA LEU A 69 5.70 6.08 -0.79
C LEU A 69 4.20 5.94 -1.06
N VAL A 70 3.45 7.04 -1.09
CA VAL A 70 2.02 7.03 -1.47
C VAL A 70 1.84 6.56 -2.92
N ILE A 71 2.68 7.03 -3.84
CA ILE A 71 2.65 6.59 -5.25
C ILE A 71 2.98 5.09 -5.35
N ALA A 72 4.01 4.61 -4.64
CA ALA A 72 4.36 3.20 -4.60
C ALA A 72 3.21 2.33 -4.07
N GLY A 73 2.57 2.76 -2.96
CA GLY A 73 1.39 2.10 -2.42
C GLY A 73 0.23 2.07 -3.42
N ALA A 74 -0.09 3.19 -4.06
CA ALA A 74 -1.13 3.27 -5.09
C ALA A 74 -0.83 2.35 -6.28
N TYR A 75 0.42 2.25 -6.71
CA TYR A 75 0.82 1.34 -7.79
C TYR A 75 0.62 -0.13 -7.39
N THR A 76 1.00 -0.53 -6.17
CA THR A 76 0.74 -1.90 -5.71
C THR A 76 -0.75 -2.21 -5.60
N HIS A 77 -1.56 -1.24 -5.20
CA HIS A 77 -3.02 -1.38 -5.18
C HIS A 77 -3.62 -1.49 -6.59
N TYR A 78 -3.06 -0.77 -7.55
CA TYR A 78 -3.44 -0.88 -8.96
C TYR A 78 -3.14 -2.28 -9.50
N LEU A 79 -1.98 -2.86 -9.19
CA LEU A 79 -1.66 -4.24 -9.60
C LEU A 79 -2.65 -5.26 -9.02
N ALA A 80 -3.00 -5.13 -7.74
CA ALA A 80 -4.05 -5.96 -7.13
C ALA A 80 -5.39 -5.81 -7.86
N SER A 81 -5.77 -4.57 -8.20
CA SER A 81 -7.00 -4.28 -8.96
C SER A 81 -7.02 -4.95 -10.33
N VAL A 82 -5.90 -4.92 -11.07
CA VAL A 82 -5.78 -5.63 -12.35
C VAL A 82 -5.94 -7.14 -12.17
N MET A 83 -5.38 -7.72 -11.11
CA MET A 83 -5.59 -9.15 -10.81
C MET A 83 -7.05 -9.47 -10.50
N TYR A 84 -7.74 -8.62 -9.73
CA TYR A 84 -9.17 -8.79 -9.47
C TYR A 84 -10.00 -8.72 -10.75
N LEU A 85 -9.68 -7.80 -11.67
CA LEU A 85 -10.36 -7.69 -12.96
C LEU A 85 -10.16 -8.95 -13.80
N ASN A 86 -8.92 -9.44 -13.91
CA ASN A 86 -8.62 -10.66 -14.63
C ASN A 86 -9.32 -11.88 -14.04
N TRP A 87 -9.38 -11.99 -12.70
CA TRP A 87 -10.08 -13.08 -12.03
C TRP A 87 -11.59 -13.05 -12.32
N ARG A 88 -12.20 -11.87 -12.28
CA ARG A 88 -13.60 -11.68 -12.67
C ARG A 88 -13.86 -12.10 -14.12
N GLU A 89 -12.95 -11.81 -15.04
CA GLU A 89 -13.09 -12.18 -16.45
C GLU A 89 -12.97 -13.70 -16.66
N MET A 90 -12.12 -14.38 -15.90
CA MET A 90 -11.92 -15.84 -16.02
C MET A 90 -13.07 -16.66 -15.41
N GLU A 91 -13.60 -16.24 -14.25
CA GLU A 91 -14.68 -16.97 -13.57
C GLU A 91 -16.04 -16.79 -14.28
N GLY A 92 -16.21 -15.72 -15.05
CA GLY A 92 -17.49 -15.37 -15.68
C GLY A 92 -18.56 -14.97 -14.65
N CYS A 93 -19.66 -14.41 -15.14
CA CYS A 93 -20.91 -14.29 -14.39
C CYS A 93 -21.84 -15.46 -14.74
#